data_AF-A0A8J2PWT8-F1
#
_entry.id   AF-A0A8J2PWT8-F1
#
_cell.length_a   1.000
_cell.length_b   1.000
_cell.length_c   1.000
_cell.angle_alpha   90.00
_cell.angle_beta   90.00
_cell.angle_gamma   90.00
#
_symmetry.space_group_name_H-M   'P 1'
#
loop_
_entity.id
_entity.type
_entity.pdbx_description
1 polymer ?
#
loop_
_entity_poly.entity_id
_entity_poly.type
_entity_poly.pdbx_seq_one_letter_code
_entity_poly.pdbx_strand_id
1 'polypeptide(L)'
;MIFLHIPQIMMQKWCCVPYPCKSSAIVITPTTTAISTVVTTTQSAKVSVTKGTTAISTVRPYYSDWTAWSCTESCGGCGIGRRTRICLSATTACIDATVEFNHQSCNQQPCPFGKRTCCVNYRLGQIEGHFACIPYISYA
;
A
#
# COMPACT_ATOMS: atom_id res chain seq x y z
N MET A 1 -29.98 -59.23 -36.89
CA MET A 1 -29.66 -57.80 -37.11
C MET A 1 -29.41 -57.18 -35.75
N ILE A 2 -28.12 -57.03 -35.38
CA ILE A 2 -27.69 -56.47 -34.09
C ILE A 2 -27.10 -55.09 -34.42
N PHE A 3 -27.74 -54.03 -33.95
CA PHE A 3 -27.24 -52.66 -34.09
C PHE A 3 -26.24 -52.40 -32.96
N LEU A 4 -24.95 -52.43 -33.28
CA LEU A 4 -23.87 -51.90 -32.45
C LEU A 4 -23.97 -50.38 -32.41
N HIS A 5 -24.27 -49.84 -31.23
CA HIS A 5 -24.24 -48.40 -30.97
C HIS A 5 -22.80 -47.97 -30.66
N ILE A 6 -22.16 -47.33 -31.62
CA ILE A 6 -20.84 -46.69 -31.49
C ILE A 6 -21.06 -45.27 -30.96
N PRO A 7 -20.57 -44.89 -29.76
CA PRO A 7 -20.61 -43.50 -29.33
C PRO A 7 -19.55 -42.72 -30.12
N GLN A 8 -20.04 -41.75 -30.90
CA GLN A 8 -19.24 -40.83 -31.68
C GLN A 8 -18.43 -39.93 -30.74
N ILE A 9 -17.11 -40.01 -30.87
CA ILE A 9 -16.14 -39.13 -30.21
C ILE A 9 -16.28 -37.76 -30.88
N MET A 10 -17.01 -36.83 -30.28
CA MET A 10 -17.03 -35.44 -30.74
C MET A 10 -15.84 -34.69 -30.14
N MET A 11 -14.81 -34.53 -30.98
CA MET A 11 -13.87 -33.41 -30.91
C MET A 11 -14.66 -32.12 -31.14
N GLN A 12 -14.90 -31.35 -30.08
CA GLN A 12 -15.42 -29.98 -30.21
C GLN A 12 -14.33 -28.97 -29.88
N LYS A 13 -13.70 -28.53 -30.98
CA LYS A 13 -13.33 -27.15 -31.31
C LYS A 13 -13.18 -26.19 -30.12
N TRP A 14 -11.93 -25.75 -29.99
CA TRP A 14 -11.53 -24.48 -29.41
C TRP A 14 -12.36 -23.36 -30.05
N CYS A 15 -13.26 -22.76 -29.28
CA CYS A 15 -13.88 -21.49 -29.62
C CYS A 15 -13.35 -20.46 -28.62
N CYS A 16 -12.45 -19.60 -29.12
CA CYS A 16 -12.10 -18.34 -28.48
C CYS A 16 -13.37 -17.60 -28.10
N VAL A 17 -13.55 -17.32 -26.82
CA VAL A 17 -14.64 -16.49 -26.33
C VAL A 17 -14.42 -15.07 -26.86
N PRO A 18 -15.38 -14.45 -27.59
CA PRO A 18 -15.32 -13.04 -27.88
C PRO A 18 -15.89 -12.32 -26.66
N TYR A 19 -15.08 -12.13 -25.63
CA TYR A 19 -15.44 -11.14 -24.62
C TYR A 19 -15.30 -9.76 -25.27
N PRO A 20 -16.36 -8.94 -25.38
CA PRO A 20 -16.19 -7.55 -25.74
C PRO A 20 -15.44 -6.89 -24.58
N CYS A 21 -14.15 -6.60 -24.80
CA CYS A 21 -13.42 -5.63 -24.00
C CYS A 21 -14.15 -4.29 -24.15
N LYS A 22 -15.11 -4.00 -23.27
CA LYS A 22 -15.59 -2.64 -23.05
C LYS A 22 -14.44 -1.89 -22.39
N SER A 23 -13.58 -1.34 -23.23
CA SER A 23 -12.66 -0.27 -22.86
C SER A 23 -13.50 0.89 -22.35
N SER A 24 -13.70 0.93 -21.03
CA SER A 24 -14.23 2.12 -20.38
C SER A 24 -13.06 3.08 -20.29
N ALA A 25 -12.86 3.85 -21.36
CA ALA A 25 -11.97 4.99 -21.34
C ALA A 25 -12.53 5.99 -20.31
N ILE A 26 -11.91 6.04 -19.14
CA ILE A 26 -12.19 7.05 -18.13
C ILE A 26 -11.61 8.36 -18.67
N VAL A 27 -12.48 9.22 -19.17
CA VAL A 27 -12.14 10.61 -19.49
C VAL A 27 -11.87 11.31 -18.17
N ILE A 28 -10.60 11.54 -17.86
CA ILE A 28 -10.18 12.33 -16.70
C ILE A 28 -10.44 13.79 -17.06
N THR A 29 -11.57 14.34 -16.61
CA THR A 29 -11.78 15.78 -16.60
C THR A 29 -10.86 16.38 -15.55
N PRO A 30 -10.04 17.39 -15.87
CA PRO A 30 -9.26 18.10 -14.87
C PRO A 30 -10.21 18.94 -14.01
N THR A 31 -10.52 18.46 -12.81
CA THR A 31 -11.18 19.27 -11.77
C THR A 31 -10.18 20.29 -11.27
N THR A 32 -10.25 21.51 -11.78
CA THR A 32 -9.52 22.66 -11.27
C THR A 32 -10.09 23.05 -9.91
N THR A 33 -9.58 22.43 -8.85
CA THR A 33 -9.82 22.87 -7.48
C THR A 33 -9.14 24.23 -7.30
N ALA A 34 -9.95 25.27 -7.09
CA ALA A 34 -9.48 26.61 -6.81
C ALA A 34 -8.55 26.60 -5.58
N ILE A 35 -7.29 26.98 -5.79
CA ILE A 35 -6.29 27.20 -4.75
C ILE A 35 -6.70 28.48 -4.03
N SER A 36 -7.20 28.37 -2.79
CA SER A 36 -7.34 29.53 -1.92
C SER A 36 -5.94 29.96 -1.46
N THR A 37 -5.51 31.10 -1.99
CA THR A 37 -4.30 31.82 -1.55
C THR A 37 -4.51 32.27 -0.12
N VAL A 38 -3.88 31.59 0.85
CA VAL A 38 -3.79 32.09 2.22
C VAL A 38 -2.79 33.23 2.22
N VAL A 39 -3.30 34.46 2.31
CA VAL A 39 -2.50 35.66 2.51
C VAL A 39 -1.93 35.61 3.93
N THR A 40 -0.62 35.36 4.03
CA THR A 40 0.12 35.43 5.29
C THR A 40 0.27 36.89 5.72
N THR A 41 -0.53 37.30 6.71
CA THR A 41 -0.41 38.61 7.35
C THR A 41 0.87 38.67 8.19
N THR A 42 1.81 39.49 7.75
CA THR A 42 3.04 39.85 8.47
C THR A 42 2.69 40.70 9.69
N GLN A 43 2.53 40.09 10.86
CA GLN A 43 2.47 40.83 12.13
C GLN A 43 3.87 40.89 12.75
N SER A 44 4.44 42.09 12.69
CA SER A 44 5.68 42.49 13.33
C SER A 44 5.53 42.43 14.86
N ALA A 45 6.03 41.35 15.47
CA ALA A 45 6.24 41.28 16.91
C ALA A 45 7.68 41.68 17.22
N LYS A 46 7.79 42.79 17.97
CA LYS A 46 9.01 43.45 18.43
C LYS A 46 9.93 42.46 19.17
N VAL A 47 11.10 42.18 18.61
CA VAL A 47 12.14 41.35 19.24
C VAL A 47 12.64 42.05 20.51
N SER A 48 12.30 41.47 21.67
CA SER A 48 12.89 41.85 22.94
C SER A 48 14.05 40.92 23.22
N VAL A 49 15.28 41.41 23.02
CA VAL A 49 16.49 40.72 23.44
C VAL A 49 16.59 40.81 24.96
N THR A 50 16.16 39.76 25.65
CA THR A 50 16.44 39.57 27.07
C THR A 50 17.51 38.49 27.20
N LYS A 51 18.74 38.93 27.50
CA LYS A 51 19.85 38.10 27.95
C LYS A 51 19.44 37.42 29.26
N GLY A 52 19.14 36.13 29.21
CA GLY A 52 18.64 35.36 30.34
C GLY A 52 19.27 33.97 30.41
N THR A 53 20.18 33.83 31.38
CA THR A 53 20.51 32.67 32.21
C THR A 53 20.29 31.26 31.65
N THR A 54 21.39 30.49 31.63
CA THR A 54 21.47 29.03 31.47
C THR A 54 20.41 28.29 32.27
N ALA A 55 19.24 28.07 31.67
CA ALA A 55 18.31 27.04 32.10
C ALA A 55 18.70 25.76 31.35
N ILE A 56 18.99 24.69 32.09
CA ILE A 56 19.00 23.34 31.51
C ILE A 56 17.56 23.04 31.12
N SER A 57 17.20 23.49 29.92
CA SER A 57 15.92 23.20 29.31
C SER A 57 15.95 21.72 28.98
N THR A 58 15.24 20.90 29.75
CA THR A 58 15.00 19.50 29.41
C THR A 58 14.15 19.48 28.13
N VAL A 59 14.82 19.57 26.97
CA VAL A 59 14.17 19.52 25.66
C VAL A 59 13.52 18.16 25.55
N ARG A 60 12.19 18.13 25.56
CA ARG A 60 11.43 16.90 25.34
C ARG A 60 11.45 16.56 23.85
N PRO A 61 11.54 15.27 23.49
CA PRO A 61 11.36 14.85 22.11
C PRO A 61 9.97 15.23 21.61
N TYR A 62 9.92 15.84 20.44
CA TYR A 62 8.70 16.13 19.71
C TYR A 62 8.87 15.60 18.28
N TYR A 63 7.84 14.89 17.81
CA TYR A 63 7.83 14.24 16.51
C TYR A 63 6.67 14.77 15.67
N SER A 64 6.83 14.71 14.34
CA SER A 64 5.71 14.85 13.42
C SER A 64 4.71 13.70 13.59
N ASP A 65 3.54 13.86 12.98
CA ASP A 65 2.65 12.74 12.74
C ASP A 65 3.35 11.67 11.89
N TRP A 66 2.91 10.42 12.06
CA TRP A 66 3.33 9.32 11.22
C TRP A 66 2.80 9.50 9.80
N THR A 67 3.62 9.13 8.81
CA THR A 67 3.12 8.95 7.44
C THR A 67 2.07 7.85 7.40
N ALA A 68 1.25 7.86 6.35
CA ALA A 68 0.43 6.71 6.00
C ALA A 68 1.29 5.45 5.85
N TRP A 69 0.67 4.29 6.11
CA TRP A 69 1.29 3.00 5.84
C TRP A 69 1.54 2.82 4.34
N SER A 70 2.74 2.38 4.01
CA SER A 70 3.16 1.94 2.68
C SER A 70 3.57 0.48 2.73
N CYS A 71 3.59 -0.20 1.60
CA CYS A 71 4.00 -1.60 1.50
C CYS A 71 5.19 -1.75 0.58
N THR A 72 6.16 -2.58 0.96
CA THR A 72 7.38 -2.82 0.15
C THR A 72 7.07 -3.49 -1.19
N GLU A 73 6.07 -4.37 -1.22
CA GLU A 73 5.61 -5.06 -2.44
C GLU A 73 4.18 -4.64 -2.75
N SER A 74 3.85 -4.55 -4.04
CA SER A 74 2.49 -4.19 -4.49
C SER A 74 1.57 -5.40 -4.68
N CYS A 75 2.10 -6.62 -4.62
CA CYS A 75 1.36 -7.87 -4.84
C CYS A 75 2.08 -9.07 -4.21
N GLY A 76 1.43 -10.23 -4.22
CA GLY A 76 2.04 -11.51 -3.86
C GLY A 76 2.01 -11.85 -2.37
N GLY A 77 1.54 -10.92 -1.52
CA GLY A 77 1.28 -11.15 -0.10
C GLY A 77 2.50 -11.16 0.81
N CYS A 78 3.71 -10.87 0.32
CA CYS A 78 4.92 -10.78 1.16
C CYS A 78 5.39 -9.34 1.42
N GLY A 79 4.58 -8.34 1.07
CA GLY A 79 4.90 -6.95 1.38
C GLY A 79 4.96 -6.72 2.88
N ILE A 80 5.89 -5.89 3.32
CA ILE A 80 6.02 -5.45 4.71
C ILE A 80 5.53 -4.02 4.79
N GLY A 81 4.62 -3.75 5.73
CA GLY A 81 4.13 -2.40 5.97
C GLY A 81 5.24 -1.53 6.57
N ARG A 82 5.40 -0.30 6.08
CA ARG A 82 6.34 0.69 6.61
C ARG A 82 5.69 2.06 6.70
N ARG A 83 5.98 2.78 7.78
CA ARG A 83 5.70 4.21 7.94
C ARG A 83 6.87 4.93 8.59
N THR A 84 6.93 6.24 8.43
CA THR A 84 8.01 7.08 8.97
C THR A 84 7.45 8.31 9.67
N ARG A 85 8.22 8.90 10.57
CA ARG A 85 7.96 10.22 11.17
C ARG A 85 9.28 10.97 11.32
N ILE A 86 9.22 12.27 11.57
CA ILE A 86 10.42 13.11 11.68
C ILE A 86 10.52 13.66 13.10
N CYS A 87 11.75 13.75 13.62
CA CYS A 87 12.03 14.49 14.84
C CYS A 87 11.99 15.99 14.55
N LEU A 88 11.13 16.72 15.27
CA LEU A 88 10.98 18.17 15.13
C LEU A 88 11.72 18.95 16.24
N SER A 89 12.23 18.26 17.27
CA SER A 89 13.14 18.82 18.27
C SER A 89 14.59 18.86 17.76
N ALA A 90 15.50 19.43 18.57
CA ALA A 90 16.93 19.24 18.34
C ALA A 90 17.27 17.74 18.25
N THR A 91 18.12 17.35 17.30
CA THR A 91 18.40 15.94 16.98
C THR A 91 18.83 15.11 18.20
N THR A 92 19.49 15.75 19.17
CA THR A 92 19.94 15.12 20.42
C THR A 92 18.81 14.79 21.41
N ALA A 93 17.62 15.34 21.24
CA ALA A 93 16.47 15.11 22.13
C ALA A 93 15.61 13.91 21.71
N CYS A 94 15.70 13.47 20.46
CA CYS A 94 14.89 12.37 19.93
C CYS A 94 15.57 11.02 20.08
N ILE A 95 15.05 10.21 21.01
CA ILE A 95 15.58 8.88 21.34
C ILE A 95 14.83 7.74 20.64
N ASP A 96 13.59 7.99 20.23
CA ASP A 96 12.74 6.97 19.62
C ASP A 96 12.98 6.84 18.12
N ALA A 97 12.65 5.66 17.59
CA ALA A 97 12.70 5.36 16.17
C ALA A 97 11.80 6.31 15.34
N THR A 98 12.30 6.64 14.15
CA THR A 98 11.62 7.44 13.12
C THR A 98 11.02 6.58 12.01
N VAL A 99 11.21 5.26 12.07
CA VAL A 99 10.70 4.28 11.12
C VAL A 99 10.05 3.14 11.88
N GLU A 100 8.88 2.71 11.41
CA GLU A 100 8.16 1.58 11.98
C GLU A 100 7.76 0.61 10.87
N PHE A 101 7.87 -0.69 11.19
CA PHE A 101 7.47 -1.77 10.32
C PHE A 101 6.26 -2.51 10.91
N ASN A 102 5.31 -2.86 10.05
CA ASN A 102 4.23 -3.76 10.42
C ASN A 102 4.72 -5.20 10.24
N HIS A 103 4.57 -6.02 11.28
CA HIS A 103 4.92 -7.45 11.22
C HIS A 103 3.87 -8.28 10.46
N GLN A 104 2.69 -7.71 10.19
CA GLN A 104 1.71 -8.33 9.31
C GLN A 104 2.07 -8.06 7.85
N SER A 105 1.93 -9.10 7.02
CA SER A 105 2.13 -8.95 5.58
C SER A 105 0.99 -8.14 4.94
N CYS A 106 1.28 -7.52 3.81
CA CYS A 106 0.32 -6.73 3.06
C CYS A 106 0.33 -7.04 1.57
N ASN A 107 -0.69 -6.50 0.87
CA ASN A 107 -0.92 -6.68 -0.56
C ASN A 107 -1.03 -8.16 -0.95
N GLN A 108 -1.99 -8.85 -0.34
CA GLN A 108 -2.30 -10.26 -0.60
C GLN A 108 -2.85 -10.49 -2.01
N GLN A 109 -3.11 -9.47 -2.81
CA GLN A 109 -3.57 -9.66 -4.19
C GLN A 109 -2.50 -10.37 -5.05
N PRO A 110 -2.90 -11.31 -5.94
CA PRO A 110 -1.97 -12.01 -6.81
C PRO A 110 -1.21 -11.07 -7.75
N CYS A 111 0.06 -11.34 -8.00
CA CYS A 111 0.83 -10.59 -8.98
C CYS A 111 0.39 -10.89 -10.42
N PRO A 112 0.51 -9.91 -11.33
CA PRO A 112 0.25 -10.11 -12.75
C PRO A 112 1.29 -11.05 -13.39
N PHE A 113 1.00 -11.48 -14.60
CA PHE A 113 1.90 -12.31 -15.41
C PHE A 113 3.30 -11.67 -15.55
N GLY A 114 4.33 -12.52 -15.60
CA GLY A 114 5.74 -12.10 -15.62
C GLY A 114 6.37 -11.93 -14.24
N LYS A 115 5.58 -12.03 -13.16
CA LYS A 115 6.04 -12.22 -11.78
C LYS A 115 5.51 -13.54 -11.22
N ARG A 116 6.07 -14.00 -10.10
CA ARG A 116 5.45 -15.09 -9.34
C ARG A 116 4.09 -14.61 -8.81
N THR A 117 3.03 -15.36 -9.09
CA THR A 117 1.65 -15.02 -8.69
C THR A 117 1.54 -14.74 -7.19
N CYS A 118 2.16 -15.59 -6.37
CA CYS A 118 2.32 -15.37 -4.93
C CYS A 118 3.79 -15.49 -4.54
N CYS A 119 4.17 -14.82 -3.47
CA CYS A 119 5.51 -14.93 -2.91
C CYS A 119 5.77 -16.34 -2.37
N VAL A 120 7.04 -16.64 -2.10
CA VAL A 120 7.43 -17.87 -1.41
C VAL A 120 6.72 -17.92 -0.05
N ASN A 121 6.26 -19.09 0.34
CA ASN A 121 5.45 -19.33 1.53
C ASN A 121 3.99 -18.80 1.47
N TYR A 122 3.52 -18.40 0.29
CA TYR A 122 2.12 -18.09 0.04
C TYR A 122 1.57 -18.95 -1.09
N ARG A 123 0.30 -19.37 -0.97
CA ARG A 123 -0.45 -20.05 -2.03
C ARG A 123 -1.57 -19.18 -2.55
N LEU A 124 -1.88 -19.33 -3.83
CA LEU A 124 -3.09 -18.76 -4.39
C LEU A 124 -4.30 -19.48 -3.79
N GLY A 125 -5.20 -18.72 -3.18
CA GLY A 125 -6.49 -19.17 -2.67
C GLY A 125 -7.56 -18.13 -2.92
N GLN A 126 -8.76 -18.38 -2.41
CA GLN A 126 -9.89 -17.47 -2.51
C GLN A 126 -10.35 -17.07 -1.11
N ILE A 127 -10.49 -15.76 -0.87
CA ILE A 127 -11.04 -15.17 0.36
C ILE A 127 -12.13 -14.19 -0.08
N GLU A 128 -13.33 -14.29 0.49
CA GLU A 128 -14.45 -13.39 0.19
C GLU A 128 -14.72 -13.23 -1.32
N GLY A 129 -14.64 -14.34 -2.08
CA GLY A 129 -14.89 -14.35 -3.52
C GLY A 129 -13.75 -13.84 -4.40
N HIS A 130 -12.67 -13.30 -3.82
CA HIS A 130 -11.52 -12.78 -4.56
C HIS A 130 -10.29 -13.66 -4.40
N PHE A 131 -9.45 -13.71 -5.43
CA PHE A 131 -8.18 -14.42 -5.33
C PHE A 131 -7.20 -13.64 -4.44
N ALA A 132 -6.56 -14.35 -3.52
CA ALA A 132 -5.59 -13.81 -2.60
C ALA A 132 -4.45 -14.83 -2.37
N CYS A 133 -3.27 -14.29 -2.08
CA CYS A 133 -2.12 -15.02 -1.62
C CYS A 133 -2.26 -15.23 -0.12
N ILE A 134 -2.46 -16.49 0.26
CA ILE A 134 -2.70 -16.93 1.64
C ILE A 134 -1.42 -17.57 2.14
N PRO A 135 -0.91 -17.22 3.34
CA PRO A 135 0.25 -17.89 3.89
C PRO A 135 0.01 -19.40 3.98
N TYR A 136 1.03 -20.21 3.72
CA TYR A 136 0.97 -21.60 4.15
C TYR A 136 0.92 -21.61 5.67
N ILE A 137 -0.22 -22.02 6.18
CA ILE A 137 -0.42 -22.30 7.60
C ILE A 137 0.54 -23.43 7.97
N SER A 138 1.71 -23.09 8.49
CA SER A 138 2.45 -23.98 9.38
C SER A 138 1.78 -23.87 10.74
N TYR A 139 0.70 -24.62 10.96
CA TYR A 139 0.32 -24.92 12.33
C TYR A 139 1.50 -25.70 12.92
N ALA A 140 2.27 -25.05 13.77
CA ALA A 140 3.21 -25.68 14.69
C ALA A 140 2.47 -25.96 16.00
#